data_AF-A0A7C4DBF9-F1
#
_entry.id   AF-A0A7C4DBF9-F1
#
_cell.length_a   1.000
_cell.length_b   1.000
_cell.length_c   1.000
_cell.angle_alpha   90.00
_cell.angle_beta   90.00
_cell.angle_gamma   90.00
#
_symmetry.space_group_name_H-M   'P 1'
#
loop_
_entity.id
_entity.type
_entity.pdbx_description
1 polymer ?
#
loop_
_entity_poly.entity_id
_entity_poly.type
_entity_poly.pdbx_seq_one_letter_code
_entity_poly.pdbx_strand_id
1 'polypeptide(L)'
;MQIIPIVWDLIKQFKRQCRLMGWWASLYEDIIYAGGEYHNFLCARKVYPKTFRAISLSNLYPIRENDIMYRLVNVSYTAWILQEKPSGDIFVMLAENQNMRRHVAVYDLSEAYSKNPICMKLNETGSIVFQEFEKFLRYEYRLNLVNKLPLPQTKRIIK
;
A
#
# COMPACT_ATOMS: atom_id res chain seq x y z
N MET A 1 24.09 1.41 -6.16
CA MET A 1 22.65 1.63 -5.90
C MET A 1 22.00 0.26 -5.91
N GLN A 2 21.28 -0.13 -4.86
CA GLN A 2 20.64 -1.45 -4.82
C GLN A 2 19.46 -1.43 -5.78
N ILE A 3 19.38 -2.42 -6.67
CA ILE A 3 18.29 -2.53 -7.63
C ILE A 3 17.04 -2.91 -6.85
N ILE A 4 15.95 -2.13 -7.00
CA ILE A 4 14.67 -2.48 -6.40
C ILE A 4 14.18 -3.80 -7.01
N PRO A 5 13.87 -4.82 -6.20
CA PRO A 5 13.40 -6.09 -6.74
C PRO A 5 11.99 -5.93 -7.31
N ILE A 6 11.55 -6.95 -8.06
CA ILE A 6 10.14 -7.04 -8.44
C ILE A 6 9.25 -6.99 -7.20
N VAL A 7 8.05 -6.44 -7.35
CA VAL A 7 7.20 -6.09 -6.20
C VAL A 7 6.92 -7.27 -5.26
N TRP A 8 6.81 -8.48 -5.79
CA TRP A 8 6.60 -9.70 -5.01
C TRP A 8 7.78 -10.00 -4.08
N ASP A 9 9.00 -9.87 -4.58
CA ASP A 9 10.21 -10.09 -3.78
C ASP A 9 10.43 -8.95 -2.78
N LEU A 10 10.04 -7.73 -3.12
CA LEU A 10 10.04 -6.59 -2.20
C LEU A 10 9.18 -6.87 -0.97
N ILE A 11 7.92 -7.28 -1.18
CA ILE A 11 6.99 -7.59 -0.10
C ILE A 11 7.42 -8.85 0.67
N LYS A 12 7.94 -9.87 -0.01
CA LYS A 12 8.49 -11.07 0.64
C LYS A 12 9.65 -10.72 1.58
N GLN A 13 10.55 -9.83 1.17
CA GLN A 13 11.66 -9.35 1.99
C GLN A 13 11.16 -8.53 3.18
N PHE A 14 10.20 -7.63 2.96
CA PHE A 14 9.59 -6.85 4.03
C PHE A 14 8.90 -7.75 5.08
N LYS A 15 8.07 -8.72 4.64
CA LYS A 15 7.41 -9.68 5.54
C LYS A 15 8.41 -10.48 6.38
N ARG A 16 9.61 -10.76 5.84
CA ARG A 16 10.69 -11.39 6.62
C ARG A 16 11.16 -10.46 7.74
N GLN A 17 11.34 -9.17 7.49
CA GLN A 17 11.69 -8.20 8.53
C GLN A 17 10.58 -8.07 9.58
N CYS A 18 9.31 -8.01 9.18
CA CYS A 18 8.19 -7.98 10.12
C CYS A 18 8.19 -9.17 11.08
N ARG A 19 8.50 -10.39 10.59
CA ARG A 19 8.66 -11.57 11.44
C ARG A 19 9.80 -11.43 12.44
N LEU A 20 10.92 -10.83 12.05
CA LEU A 20 12.04 -10.55 12.97
C LEU A 20 11.68 -9.53 14.04
N MET A 21 10.71 -8.64 13.78
CA MET A 21 10.15 -7.72 14.76
C MET A 21 9.09 -8.36 15.68
N GLY A 22 8.81 -9.66 15.52
CA GLY A 22 7.81 -10.39 16.29
C GLY A 22 6.38 -10.22 15.80
N TRP A 23 6.15 -9.60 14.64
CA TRP A 23 4.83 -9.50 14.02
C TRP A 23 4.48 -10.76 13.26
N TRP A 24 3.20 -11.13 13.28
CA TRP A 24 2.73 -12.23 12.45
C TRP A 24 2.61 -11.76 11.00
N ALA A 25 3.19 -12.50 10.07
CA ALA A 25 3.07 -12.24 8.64
C ALA A 25 2.78 -13.56 7.94
N SER A 26 1.70 -13.61 7.14
CA SER A 26 1.32 -14.84 6.43
C SER A 26 2.45 -15.33 5.53
N LEU A 27 2.55 -16.64 5.34
CA LEU A 27 3.47 -17.22 4.36
C LEU A 27 2.93 -17.10 2.93
N TYR A 28 1.60 -17.06 2.77
CA TYR A 28 0.93 -17.17 1.48
C TYR A 28 0.34 -15.83 1.02
N GLU A 29 -0.39 -15.15 1.88
CA GLU A 29 -1.04 -13.87 1.57
C GLU A 29 -0.16 -12.68 1.98
N ASP A 30 -0.33 -11.54 1.32
CA ASP A 30 0.43 -10.31 1.58
C ASP A 30 -0.16 -9.51 2.76
N ILE A 31 -0.39 -10.20 3.87
CA ILE A 31 -1.02 -9.66 5.08
C ILE A 31 -0.13 -9.82 6.31
N ILE A 32 -0.15 -8.81 7.18
CA ILE A 32 0.61 -8.72 8.43
C ILE A 32 -0.37 -8.38 9.56
N TYR A 33 -0.23 -9.03 10.70
CA TYR A 33 -0.95 -8.70 11.94
C TYR A 33 0.01 -8.10 12.95
N ALA A 34 -0.24 -6.84 13.30
CA ALA A 34 0.61 -6.06 14.19
C ALA A 34 -0.22 -5.00 14.92
N GLY A 35 0.08 -4.77 16.20
CA GLY A 35 -0.62 -3.77 17.01
C GLY A 35 -2.11 -4.07 17.23
N GLY A 36 -2.52 -5.34 17.14
CA GLY A 36 -3.92 -5.74 17.26
C GLY A 36 -4.72 -5.68 15.96
N GLU A 37 -4.11 -5.26 14.85
CA GLU A 37 -4.80 -4.98 13.59
C GLU A 37 -4.18 -5.72 12.41
N TYR A 38 -5.00 -6.00 11.38
CA TYR A 38 -4.54 -6.56 10.10
C TYR A 38 -4.21 -5.47 9.08
N HIS A 39 -3.07 -5.62 8.42
CA HIS A 39 -2.51 -4.71 7.42
C HIS A 39 -2.21 -5.50 6.15
N ASN A 40 -2.85 -5.15 5.05
CA ASN A 40 -2.76 -5.87 3.77
C ASN A 40 -1.98 -5.07 2.74
N PHE A 41 -1.23 -5.76 1.89
CA PHE A 41 -0.54 -5.21 0.73
C PHE A 41 -1.15 -5.78 -0.55
N LEU A 42 -1.45 -4.90 -1.50
CA LEU A 42 -1.98 -5.23 -2.81
C LEU A 42 -0.98 -4.81 -3.87
N CYS A 43 -0.27 -5.79 -4.42
CA CYS A 43 0.69 -5.59 -5.49
C CYS A 43 -0.02 -5.57 -6.84
N ALA A 44 0.11 -4.48 -7.59
CA ALA A 44 -0.44 -4.39 -8.94
C ALA A 44 0.54 -3.71 -9.88
N ARG A 45 0.60 -4.18 -11.13
CA ARG A 45 1.30 -3.45 -12.17
C ARG A 45 0.57 -2.16 -12.50
N LYS A 46 -0.72 -2.28 -12.82
CA LYS A 46 -1.65 -1.20 -13.12
C LYS A 46 -2.97 -1.47 -12.41
N VAL A 47 -3.63 -0.42 -11.92
CA VAL A 47 -4.95 -0.53 -11.28
C VAL A 47 -5.93 0.44 -11.93
N TYR A 48 -7.13 -0.06 -12.24
CA TYR A 48 -8.21 0.77 -12.77
C TYR A 48 -9.00 1.42 -11.63
N PRO A 49 -9.49 2.66 -11.78
CA PRO A 49 -10.20 3.37 -10.71
C PRO A 49 -11.39 2.60 -10.12
N LYS A 50 -12.15 1.88 -10.97
CA LYS A 50 -13.28 1.06 -10.52
C LYS A 50 -12.83 -0.08 -9.59
N THR A 51 -11.75 -0.78 -9.96
CA THR A 51 -11.15 -1.85 -9.16
C THR A 51 -10.56 -1.30 -7.86
N PHE A 52 -9.82 -0.19 -7.96
CA PHE A 52 -9.27 0.50 -6.81
C PHE A 52 -10.37 0.83 -5.79
N ARG A 53 -11.47 1.44 -6.25
CA ARG A 53 -12.60 1.80 -5.38
C ARG A 53 -13.24 0.58 -4.73
N ALA A 54 -13.56 -0.46 -5.52
CA ALA A 54 -14.26 -1.64 -5.01
C ALA A 54 -13.45 -2.35 -3.91
N ILE A 55 -12.15 -2.53 -4.13
CA ILE A 55 -11.28 -3.24 -3.18
C ILE A 55 -10.94 -2.34 -1.98
N SER A 56 -10.67 -1.06 -2.20
CA SER A 56 -10.31 -0.12 -1.11
C SER A 56 -11.48 0.21 -0.17
N LEU A 57 -12.72 -0.10 -0.56
CA LEU A 57 -13.90 -0.02 0.31
C LEU A 57 -14.22 -1.35 1.00
N SER A 58 -13.62 -2.46 0.56
CA SER A 58 -13.79 -3.76 1.19
C SER A 58 -12.75 -3.93 2.29
N ASN A 59 -13.21 -4.21 3.50
CA ASN A 59 -12.33 -4.53 4.63
C ASN A 59 -12.21 -6.05 4.86
N LEU A 60 -13.02 -6.87 4.19
CA LEU A 60 -12.92 -8.32 4.33
C LEU A 60 -11.84 -8.88 3.40
N TYR A 61 -10.93 -9.65 3.98
CA TYR A 61 -9.87 -10.32 3.24
C TYR A 61 -9.78 -11.80 3.63
N PRO A 62 -9.78 -12.73 2.66
CA PRO A 62 -9.62 -14.14 2.94
C PRO A 62 -8.16 -14.46 3.28
N ILE A 63 -7.93 -15.14 4.40
CA ILE A 63 -6.62 -15.69 4.75
C ILE A 63 -6.71 -17.19 4.92
N ARG A 64 -5.63 -17.87 4.55
CA ARG A 64 -5.50 -19.30 4.78
C ARG A 64 -5.26 -19.57 6.26
N GLU A 65 -6.08 -20.45 6.84
CA GLU A 65 -5.92 -20.93 8.23
C GLU A 65 -5.10 -22.22 8.26
N ASN A 66 -5.28 -23.09 7.26
CA ASN A 66 -4.48 -24.29 7.00
C ASN A 66 -4.57 -24.64 5.50
N ASP A 67 -3.95 -25.74 5.06
CA ASP A 67 -3.82 -26.09 3.63
C ASP A 67 -5.16 -26.19 2.85
N ILE A 68 -6.29 -26.35 3.53
CA ILE A 68 -7.61 -26.53 2.91
C ILE A 68 -8.67 -25.51 3.35
N MET A 69 -8.41 -24.72 4.39
CA MET A 69 -9.41 -23.84 5.00
C MET A 69 -9.01 -22.38 4.95
N TYR A 70 -9.98 -21.54 4.61
CA TYR A 70 -9.86 -20.08 4.59
C TYR A 70 -10.84 -19.47 5.58
N ARG A 71 -10.45 -18.35 6.18
CA ARG A 71 -11.34 -17.51 6.99
C ARG A 71 -11.27 -16.07 6.53
N LEU A 72 -12.35 -15.33 6.71
CA LEU A 72 -12.38 -13.89 6.45
C LEU A 72 -11.90 -13.14 7.68
N VAL A 73 -10.96 -12.22 7.48
CA VAL A 73 -10.52 -11.27 8.51
C VAL A 73 -10.89 -9.85 8.09
N ASN A 74 -11.08 -9.00 9.09
CA ASN A 74 -11.29 -7.57 8.90
C ASN A 74 -9.93 -6.86 8.87
N VAL A 75 -9.61 -6.25 7.74
CA VAL A 75 -8.39 -5.51 7.48
C VAL A 75 -8.60 -4.04 7.82
N SER A 76 -7.84 -3.55 8.79
CA SER A 76 -7.85 -2.14 9.19
C SER A 76 -7.17 -1.25 8.15
N TYR A 77 -6.10 -1.74 7.52
CA TYR A 77 -5.30 -0.95 6.59
C TYR A 77 -4.93 -1.70 5.32
N THR A 78 -5.02 -1.04 4.16
CA THR A 78 -4.64 -1.60 2.86
C THR A 78 -3.60 -0.71 2.17
N ALA A 79 -2.49 -1.27 1.70
CA ALA A 79 -1.49 -0.56 0.91
C ALA A 79 -1.47 -1.08 -0.52
N TRP A 80 -1.68 -0.18 -1.49
CA TRP A 80 -1.46 -0.48 -2.90
C TRP A 80 -0.01 -0.21 -3.27
N ILE A 81 0.66 -1.22 -3.82
CA ILE A 81 2.04 -1.12 -4.32
C ILE A 81 2.00 -1.23 -5.84
N LEU A 82 2.23 -0.10 -6.51
CA LEU A 82 2.02 0.06 -7.94
C LEU A 82 3.35 0.14 -8.69
N GLN A 83 3.48 -0.67 -9.75
CA GLN A 83 4.66 -0.62 -10.62
C GLN A 83 4.53 0.41 -11.74
N GLU A 84 3.30 0.74 -12.15
CA GLU A 84 2.98 1.82 -13.07
C GLU A 84 2.24 2.95 -12.35
N LYS A 85 2.43 4.15 -12.87
CA LYS A 85 1.84 5.36 -12.32
C LYS A 85 0.30 5.25 -12.26
N PRO A 86 -0.33 5.49 -11.10
CA PRO A 86 -1.79 5.49 -10.99
C PRO A 86 -2.42 6.61 -11.82
N SER A 87 -3.65 6.40 -12.28
CA SER A 87 -4.44 7.44 -12.95
C SER A 87 -4.83 8.57 -11.97
N GLY A 88 -4.97 9.79 -12.47
CA GLY A 88 -5.44 10.97 -11.72
C GLY A 88 -6.68 10.73 -10.86
N ASP A 89 -7.63 9.92 -11.36
CA ASP A 89 -8.88 9.60 -10.66
C ASP A 89 -8.66 8.93 -9.30
N ILE A 90 -7.60 8.13 -9.14
CA ILE A 90 -7.26 7.48 -7.86
C ILE A 90 -6.89 8.53 -6.82
N PHE A 91 -6.15 9.55 -7.24
CA PHE A 91 -5.79 10.68 -6.39
C PHE A 91 -7.04 11.46 -5.96
N VAL A 92 -7.95 11.73 -6.91
CA VAL A 92 -9.23 12.40 -6.61
C VAL A 92 -10.05 11.59 -5.61
N MET A 93 -10.15 10.27 -5.77
CA MET A 93 -10.89 9.41 -4.83
C MET A 93 -10.31 9.44 -3.41
N LEU A 94 -8.98 9.37 -3.26
CA LEU A 94 -8.33 9.50 -1.94
C LEU A 94 -8.48 10.89 -1.34
N ALA A 95 -8.55 11.92 -2.18
CA ALA A 95 -8.76 13.29 -1.75
C ALA A 95 -10.22 13.51 -1.30
N GLU A 96 -11.20 12.94 -1.96
CA GLU A 96 -12.61 13.16 -1.65
C GLU A 96 -13.12 12.26 -0.51
N ASN A 97 -12.52 11.08 -0.33
CA ASN A 97 -12.98 10.10 0.66
C ASN A 97 -12.08 10.07 1.90
N GLN A 98 -12.50 10.73 2.98
CA GLN A 98 -11.76 10.76 4.25
C GLN A 98 -11.52 9.36 4.84
N ASN A 99 -12.49 8.45 4.69
CA ASN A 99 -12.36 7.10 5.22
C ASN A 99 -11.26 6.33 4.48
N MET A 100 -11.24 6.39 3.15
CA MET A 100 -10.15 5.78 2.37
C MET A 100 -8.81 6.40 2.74
N ARG A 101 -8.73 7.73 2.88
CA ARG A 101 -7.46 8.40 3.18
C ARG A 101 -6.80 7.92 4.47
N ARG A 102 -7.60 7.58 5.48
CA ARG A 102 -7.13 7.09 6.79
C ARG A 102 -6.65 5.64 6.76
N HIS A 103 -7.21 4.81 5.89
CA HIS A 103 -7.02 3.35 5.92
C HIS A 103 -6.29 2.79 4.69
N VAL A 104 -6.22 3.53 3.58
CA VAL A 104 -5.75 3.01 2.29
C VAL A 104 -4.52 3.78 1.83
N ALA A 105 -3.32 3.19 1.94
CA ALA A 105 -2.08 3.76 1.42
C ALA A 105 -1.90 3.46 -0.08
N VAL A 106 -1.25 4.35 -0.82
CA VAL A 106 -0.77 4.07 -2.18
C VAL A 106 0.69 4.45 -2.31
N TYR A 107 1.48 3.50 -2.79
CA TYR A 107 2.89 3.61 -3.10
C TYR A 107 3.10 3.38 -4.60
N ASP A 108 3.53 4.42 -5.28
CA ASP A 108 3.88 4.39 -6.70
C ASP A 108 5.40 4.25 -6.84
N LEU A 109 5.82 3.09 -7.34
CA LEU A 109 7.21 2.71 -7.58
C LEU A 109 7.61 2.86 -9.05
N SER A 110 6.79 3.50 -9.91
CA SER A 110 7.09 3.60 -11.33
C SER A 110 8.42 4.31 -11.61
N GLU A 111 8.73 5.35 -10.83
CA GLU A 111 10.01 6.06 -10.90
C GLU A 111 11.16 5.16 -10.44
N ALA A 112 11.00 4.46 -9.32
CA ALA A 112 11.99 3.52 -8.78
C ALA A 112 12.35 2.42 -9.80
N TYR A 113 11.35 1.84 -10.46
CA TYR A 113 11.58 0.87 -11.53
C TYR A 113 12.22 1.48 -12.78
N SER A 114 12.06 2.79 -12.99
CA SER A 114 12.72 3.55 -14.05
C SER A 114 14.12 4.06 -13.65
N LYS A 115 14.71 3.50 -12.58
CA LYS A 115 16.03 3.85 -12.02
C LYS A 115 16.12 5.25 -11.40
N ASN A 116 14.99 5.89 -11.14
CA ASN A 116 14.91 7.13 -10.40
C ASN A 116 14.52 6.81 -8.94
N PRO A 117 15.32 7.11 -7.90
CA PRO A 117 15.10 6.63 -6.53
C PRO A 117 13.96 7.38 -5.82
N ILE A 118 12.79 7.45 -6.43
CA ILE A 118 11.60 8.12 -5.93
C ILE A 118 10.49 7.07 -5.77
N CYS A 119 9.87 7.07 -4.60
CA CYS A 119 8.58 6.43 -4.38
C CYS A 119 7.56 7.52 -4.06
N MET A 120 6.53 7.65 -4.88
CA MET A 120 5.44 8.58 -4.59
C MET A 120 4.46 7.92 -3.62
N LYS A 121 4.11 8.61 -2.53
CA LYS A 121 3.12 8.17 -1.54
C LYS A 121 1.92 9.11 -1.56
N LEU A 122 0.70 8.58 -1.60
CA LEU A 122 -0.50 9.42 -1.81
C LEU A 122 -1.23 9.83 -0.53
N ASN A 123 -0.96 9.20 0.61
CA ASN A 123 -1.63 9.51 1.87
C ASN A 123 -0.87 8.93 3.06
N GLU A 124 -1.11 9.50 4.24
CA GLU A 124 -0.56 9.03 5.51
C GLU A 124 -1.67 8.30 6.28
N THR A 125 -1.42 7.03 6.60
CA THR A 125 -2.31 6.21 7.42
C THR A 125 -1.75 6.09 8.84
N GLY A 126 -2.58 5.67 9.79
CA GLY A 126 -2.14 5.31 11.14
C GLY A 126 -1.42 3.95 11.24
N SER A 127 -1.24 3.24 10.12
CA SER A 127 -0.65 1.90 10.14
C SER A 127 0.83 1.91 10.56
N ILE A 128 1.13 1.26 11.68
CA ILE A 128 2.51 1.02 12.13
C ILE A 128 3.29 0.17 11.11
N VAL A 129 2.62 -0.75 10.42
CA VAL A 129 3.24 -1.62 9.41
C VAL A 129 3.65 -0.80 8.20
N PHE A 130 2.82 0.14 7.76
CA PHE A 130 3.14 0.99 6.61
C PHE A 130 4.25 1.98 6.95
N GLN A 131 4.29 2.52 8.18
CA GLN A 131 5.41 3.33 8.63
C GLN A 131 6.74 2.57 8.62
N GLU A 132 6.75 1.31 9.07
CA GLU A 132 7.94 0.45 8.97
C GLU A 132 8.27 0.07 7.52
N PHE A 133 7.27 -0.14 6.67
CA PHE A 133 7.49 -0.35 5.25
C PHE A 133 8.18 0.86 4.59
N GLU A 134 7.77 2.07 4.95
CA GLU A 134 8.42 3.29 4.49
C GLU A 134 9.88 3.39 4.95
N LYS A 135 10.17 3.03 6.21
CA LYS A 135 11.55 2.95 6.71
C LYS A 135 12.35 1.91 5.93
N PHE A 136 11.78 0.73 5.70
CA PHE A 136 12.37 -0.33 4.89
C PHE A 136 12.73 0.16 3.48
N LEU A 137 11.81 0.85 2.78
CA LEU A 137 12.08 1.44 1.47
C LEU A 137 13.21 2.48 1.50
N ARG A 138 13.26 3.33 2.54
CA ARG A 138 14.32 4.34 2.70
C ARG A 138 15.68 3.72 3.00
N TYR A 139 15.75 2.76 3.91
CA TYR A 139 17.03 2.27 4.42
C TYR A 139 17.62 1.15 3.55
N GLU A 140 16.80 0.20 3.12
CA GLU A 140 17.28 -0.95 2.33
C GLU A 140 17.46 -0.59 0.85
N TYR A 141 16.56 0.23 0.29
CA TYR A 141 16.58 0.56 -1.14
C TYR A 141 16.92 2.02 -1.45
N ARG A 142 17.17 2.84 -0.42
CA ARG A 142 17.53 4.26 -0.58
C ARG A 142 16.52 5.05 -1.41
N LEU A 143 15.23 4.71 -1.29
CA LEU A 143 14.17 5.45 -1.97
C LEU A 143 13.82 6.73 -1.21
N ASN A 144 13.65 7.82 -1.95
CA ASN A 144 13.09 9.06 -1.46
C ASN A 144 11.57 9.01 -1.56
N LEU A 145 10.89 9.03 -0.41
CA LEU A 145 9.43 9.07 -0.38
C LEU A 145 8.93 10.50 -0.53
N VAL A 146 8.11 10.72 -1.56
CA VAL A 146 7.53 12.03 -1.87
C VAL A 146 6.02 11.96 -1.71
N ASN A 147 5.48 12.77 -0.80
CA ASN A 147 4.04 12.87 -0.61
C ASN A 147 3.39 13.64 -1.77
N LYS A 148 2.36 13.05 -2.38
CA LYS A 148 1.59 13.68 -3.45
C LYS A 148 0.10 13.57 -3.16
N LEU A 149 -0.37 14.36 -2.21
CA LEU A 149 -1.81 14.62 -2.10
C LEU A 149 -2.17 15.63 -3.20
N PRO A 150 -3.15 15.36 -4.08
CA PRO A 150 -3.71 16.46 -4.85
C PRO A 150 -4.37 17.42 -3.84
N LEU A 151 -4.08 18.70 -3.96
CA LEU A 151 -4.91 19.72 -3.34
C LEU A 151 -6.33 19.55 -3.91
N PRO A 152 -7.40 19.60 -3.09
CA PRO A 152 -8.75 19.62 -3.64
C PRO A 152 -8.83 20.76 -4.64
N GLN A 153 -9.14 20.46 -5.91
CA GLN A 153 -9.43 21.51 -6.87
C GLN A 153 -10.69 22.20 -6.38
N THR A 154 -10.53 23.39 -5.81
CA THR A 154 -11.66 24.24 -5.42
C THR A 154 -12.55 24.36 -6.64
N LYS A 155 -13.77 23.81 -6.57
CA LYS A 155 -14.77 23.98 -7.62
C LYS A 155 -14.86 25.48 -7.89
N ARG A 156 -14.38 25.94 -9.05
CA ARG A 156 -14.70 27.28 -9.54
C ARG A 156 -16.20 27.31 -9.74
N ILE A 157 -16.91 27.85 -8.75
CA ILE A 157 -18.30 28.28 -8.91
C ILE A 157 -18.22 29.42 -9.93
N ILE A 158 -18.52 29.10 -11.19
CA ILE A 158 -18.83 30.12 -12.18
C ILE A 158 -20.21 30.62 -11.79
N LYS A 159 -20.26 31.86 -11.30
CA LYS A 159 -21.51 32.61 -11.08
C LYS A 159 -22.16 32.95 -12.40
#